data_AF-A0A2T6J1W9-F1
#
_entry.id   AF-A0A2T6J1W9-F1
#
_cell.length_a   1.000
_cell.length_b   1.000
_cell.length_c   1.000
_cell.angle_alpha   90.00
_cell.angle_beta   90.00
_cell.angle_gamma   90.00
#
_symmetry.space_group_name_H-M   'P 1'
#
loop_
_entity.id
_entity.type
_entity.pdbx_description
1 polymer ?
#
loop_
_entity_poly.entity_id
_entity_poly.type
_entity_poly.pdbx_seq_one_letter_code
_entity_poly.pdbx_strand_id
1 'polypeptide(L)'
;MRSRETGGPQREKISRKTTRMWFWGSAGFASGAFKDAVSHHGSSKQDFFTEGHLQDLFDALHAFDTIDDRNRDAAVEILRQIAELLVWGERHKNEAFFDIFCEQNILSYFVDIVSQPRVANAVKVQLLQTLSILVQNTHRKTAIYYLFSNNYINTLLRTPYDFSNEELVAWYVSFIKGLSLLVNHDTVKLFLNKRAPSFPVFSEAVKFFVHRDSMVRTHVRTVTLSIFKIREPVVEEFLVRHSAFFSHIACYLRAQWAERCRGLRACRRLSPRYHASTTTSTSSRSAASASPCGRDTPGTAACVAALKSGFSECEEFLFYIQDIFGIGVEAYNTLLVERLLLYTYLPLLVGCLCRGAPRETTVRRFACKTIRQSAACRQDSSLQTQRSRDVIVDSPCTSTTEVVGSQFVRRRGSHPHLSTYFSICI
;
A
#
# COMPACT_ATOMS: atom_id res chain seq x y z
N MET A 1 1.89 12.82 75.71
CA MET A 1 2.26 11.55 75.03
C MET A 1 1.70 11.60 73.61
N ARG A 2 2.57 11.37 72.62
CA ARG A 2 2.30 11.36 71.17
C ARG A 2 1.23 10.32 70.80
N SER A 3 0.37 10.67 69.85
CA SER A 3 -0.20 9.84 68.75
C SER A 3 -1.36 10.62 68.10
N ARG A 4 -1.59 10.70 66.79
CA ARG A 4 -0.92 10.23 65.58
C ARG A 4 -1.55 11.00 64.40
N GLU A 5 -0.69 11.57 63.58
CA GLU A 5 -0.73 11.69 62.11
C GLU A 5 -2.02 12.04 61.34
N THR A 6 -1.89 13.21 60.71
CA THR A 6 -2.46 13.69 59.44
C THR A 6 -2.42 12.70 58.28
N GLY A 7 -3.49 12.65 57.47
CA GLY A 7 -3.50 11.98 56.17
C GLY A 7 -4.64 12.48 55.29
N GLY A 8 -4.42 13.54 54.51
CA GLY A 8 -5.32 13.97 53.44
C GLY A 8 -5.24 13.04 52.21
N PRO A 9 -6.24 13.04 51.33
CA PRO A 9 -6.28 12.11 50.20
C PRO A 9 -5.21 12.46 49.15
N GLN A 10 -4.28 11.53 48.93
CA GLN A 10 -3.35 11.56 47.80
C GLN A 10 -4.16 11.52 46.49
N ARG A 11 -4.10 12.62 45.72
CA ARG A 11 -4.38 12.60 44.28
C ARG A 11 -3.30 11.75 43.61
N GLU A 12 -3.69 10.54 43.24
CA GLU A 12 -2.91 9.64 42.41
C GLU A 12 -2.69 10.31 41.03
N LYS A 13 -1.46 10.81 40.81
CA LYS A 13 -1.03 11.33 39.52
C LYS A 13 -0.94 10.16 38.54
N ILE A 14 -2.00 9.92 37.79
CA ILE A 14 -1.97 9.09 36.60
C ILE A 14 -1.00 9.76 35.62
N SER A 15 0.23 9.24 35.59
CA SER A 15 1.24 9.56 34.60
C SER A 15 0.71 9.12 33.23
N ARG A 16 0.07 10.05 32.50
CA ARG A 16 -0.10 9.93 31.05
C ARG A 16 1.29 9.96 30.44
N LYS A 17 1.94 8.81 30.36
CA LYS A 17 3.08 8.61 29.46
C LYS A 17 2.54 8.82 28.06
N THR A 18 2.78 10.03 27.55
CA THR A 18 2.65 10.40 26.15
C THR A 18 3.33 9.32 25.31
N THR A 19 2.52 8.46 24.70
CA THR A 19 2.97 7.60 23.61
C THR A 19 3.55 8.55 22.57
N ARG A 20 4.87 8.63 22.52
CA ARG A 20 5.62 9.25 21.44
C ARG A 20 5.26 8.45 20.18
N MET A 21 4.18 8.85 19.51
CA MET A 21 3.94 8.47 18.13
C MET A 21 5.17 8.91 17.36
N TRP A 22 5.72 7.97 16.61
CA TRP A 22 6.80 8.15 15.66
C TRP A 22 6.35 9.13 14.58
N PHE A 23 6.30 10.40 14.96
CA PHE A 23 5.93 11.54 14.16
C PHE A 23 7.21 12.33 14.03
N TRP A 24 8.04 11.94 13.05
CA TRP A 24 9.03 12.73 12.32
C TRP A 24 9.97 11.77 11.57
N GLY A 25 9.79 11.71 10.26
CA GLY A 25 10.59 10.89 9.34
C GLY A 25 10.18 11.09 7.88
N SER A 26 8.96 11.54 7.61
CA SER A 26 8.42 11.66 6.25
C SER A 26 8.32 13.08 5.68
N ALA A 27 8.83 14.12 6.35
CA ALA A 27 8.89 15.47 5.78
C ALA A 27 10.07 15.67 4.80
N GLY A 28 11.00 14.71 4.72
CA GLY A 28 12.23 14.84 3.94
C GLY A 28 12.05 14.82 2.42
N PHE A 29 11.00 14.14 1.90
CA PHE A 29 10.84 13.99 0.45
C PHE A 29 10.25 15.23 -0.22
N ALA A 30 9.28 15.89 0.43
CA ALA A 30 8.66 17.11 -0.13
C ALA A 30 9.45 18.38 0.21
N SER A 31 10.13 18.43 1.37
CA SER A 31 10.88 19.63 1.76
C SER A 31 12.27 19.72 1.14
N GLY A 32 12.88 18.60 0.73
CA GLY A 32 14.19 18.57 0.06
C GLY A 32 14.11 19.03 -1.39
N ALA A 33 13.12 18.52 -2.14
CA ALA A 33 12.89 18.88 -3.54
C ALA A 33 12.60 20.38 -3.76
N PHE A 34 12.12 21.08 -2.72
CA PHE A 34 11.85 22.51 -2.77
C PHE A 34 13.08 23.39 -2.47
N LYS A 35 14.12 22.85 -1.83
CA LYS A 35 15.27 23.63 -1.37
C LYS A 35 16.34 23.81 -2.46
N ASP A 36 16.42 22.87 -3.39
CA ASP A 36 17.44 22.86 -4.46
C ASP A 36 17.05 23.68 -5.71
N ALA A 37 15.83 24.24 -5.77
CA ALA A 37 15.35 25.08 -6.88
C ALA A 37 15.48 26.60 -6.64
N VAL A 38 16.15 27.04 -5.57
CA VAL A 38 16.12 28.44 -5.11
C VAL A 38 17.24 29.31 -5.69
N SER A 39 18.07 28.82 -6.60
CA SER A 39 19.05 29.66 -7.31
C SER A 39 18.69 29.77 -8.79
N HIS A 40 17.94 30.82 -9.14
CA HIS A 40 17.92 31.53 -10.44
C HIS A 40 16.49 31.99 -10.80
N HIS A 41 16.05 33.11 -10.23
CA HIS A 41 15.30 34.12 -10.99
C HIS A 41 15.27 35.46 -10.24
N GLY A 42 15.73 36.51 -10.91
CA GLY A 42 15.79 37.89 -10.42
C GLY A 42 14.54 38.68 -10.75
N SER A 43 13.38 38.27 -10.21
CA SER A 43 12.20 39.12 -10.04
C SER A 43 11.91 39.23 -8.55
N SER A 44 11.34 40.35 -8.09
CA SER A 44 11.15 40.57 -6.66
C SER A 44 10.30 39.42 -6.08
N LYS A 45 10.71 38.83 -4.95
CA LYS A 45 9.97 37.72 -4.32
C LYS A 45 8.51 38.06 -4.00
N GLN A 46 8.13 39.34 -4.01
CA GLN A 46 6.76 39.78 -3.76
C GLN A 46 5.85 39.65 -4.99
N ASP A 47 6.38 39.77 -6.20
CA ASP A 47 5.56 39.72 -7.43
C ASP A 47 5.13 38.28 -7.76
N PHE A 48 5.93 37.29 -7.35
CA PHE A 48 5.63 35.88 -7.57
C PHE A 48 4.39 35.41 -6.80
N PHE A 49 4.27 35.77 -5.51
CA PHE A 49 3.18 35.32 -4.64
C PHE A 49 1.95 36.22 -4.76
N THR A 50 1.41 36.33 -5.97
CA THR A 50 0.22 37.13 -6.27
C THR A 50 -0.90 36.28 -6.86
N GLU A 51 -2.14 36.72 -6.61
CA GLU A 51 -3.34 36.11 -7.18
C GLU A 51 -3.35 36.21 -8.71
N GLY A 52 -2.88 37.33 -9.26
CA GLY A 52 -2.73 37.54 -10.69
C GLY A 52 -1.76 36.54 -11.34
N HIS A 53 -0.60 36.29 -10.72
CA HIS A 53 0.35 35.30 -11.24
C HIS A 53 -0.24 33.89 -11.25
N LEU A 54 -1.05 33.52 -10.23
CA LEU A 54 -1.74 32.25 -10.24
C LEU A 54 -2.73 32.15 -11.43
N GLN A 55 -3.50 33.21 -11.67
CA GLN A 55 -4.42 33.29 -12.82
C GLN A 55 -3.67 33.16 -14.15
N ASP A 56 -2.58 33.91 -14.33
CA ASP A 56 -1.76 33.90 -15.55
C ASP A 56 -1.18 32.50 -15.83
N LEU A 57 -0.74 31.79 -14.79
CA LEU A 57 -0.24 30.42 -14.92
C LEU A 57 -1.34 29.45 -15.37
N PHE A 58 -2.57 29.61 -14.87
CA PHE A 58 -3.68 28.77 -15.31
C PHE A 58 -4.11 29.08 -16.74
N ASP A 59 -4.16 30.36 -17.12
CA ASP A 59 -4.45 30.77 -18.49
C ASP A 59 -3.39 30.21 -19.46
N ALA A 60 -2.12 30.24 -19.06
CA ALA A 60 -1.03 29.64 -19.82
C ALA A 60 -1.15 28.11 -19.91
N LEU A 61 -1.55 27.43 -18.83
CA LEU A 61 -1.76 25.98 -18.85
C LEU A 61 -2.98 25.58 -19.69
N HIS A 62 -4.04 26.39 -19.69
CA HIS A 62 -5.25 26.20 -20.50
C HIS A 62 -5.03 26.50 -21.97
N ALA A 63 -4.05 27.32 -22.32
CA ALA A 63 -3.68 27.58 -23.71
C ALA A 63 -3.12 26.32 -24.42
N PHE A 64 -2.74 25.27 -23.67
CA PHE A 64 -2.37 23.99 -24.26
C PHE A 64 -3.61 23.16 -24.62
N ASP A 65 -3.93 23.08 -25.91
CA ASP A 65 -5.03 22.23 -26.43
C ASP A 65 -4.80 20.73 -26.11
N THR A 66 -3.56 20.26 -26.29
CA THR A 66 -3.10 18.94 -25.81
C THR A 66 -1.67 19.04 -25.30
N ILE A 67 -1.37 18.33 -24.21
CA ILE A 67 0.00 18.27 -23.68
C ILE A 67 0.76 17.15 -24.39
N ASP A 68 1.74 17.55 -25.20
CA ASP A 68 2.60 16.69 -26.00
C ASP A 68 4.09 16.90 -25.64
N ASP A 69 5.00 16.22 -26.34
CA ASP A 69 6.44 16.32 -26.05
C ASP A 69 7.02 17.73 -26.26
N ARG A 70 6.34 18.61 -27.01
CA ARG A 70 6.84 19.97 -27.31
C ARG A 70 6.57 20.94 -26.18
N ASN A 71 5.44 20.78 -25.48
CA ASN A 71 5.03 21.65 -24.37
C ASN A 71 5.16 20.98 -22.99
N ARG A 72 5.54 19.70 -22.93
CA ARG A 72 5.69 18.90 -21.70
C ARG A 72 6.45 19.62 -20.60
N ASP A 73 7.65 20.13 -20.91
CA ASP A 73 8.54 20.70 -19.89
C ASP A 73 7.99 22.05 -19.36
N ALA A 74 7.35 22.83 -20.24
CA ALA A 74 6.64 24.05 -19.84
C ALA A 74 5.42 23.73 -18.96
N ALA A 75 4.63 22.72 -19.31
CA ALA A 75 3.49 22.29 -18.51
C ALA A 75 3.93 21.77 -17.13
N VAL A 76 5.02 21.02 -17.05
CA VAL A 76 5.61 20.57 -15.77
C VAL A 76 5.99 21.77 -14.90
N GLU A 77 6.67 22.76 -15.46
CA GLU A 77 7.11 23.94 -14.71
C GLU A 77 5.91 24.80 -14.24
N ILE A 78 4.89 24.98 -15.07
CA ILE A 78 3.66 25.68 -14.70
C ILE A 78 2.95 24.94 -13.54
N LEU A 79 2.79 23.60 -13.64
CA LEU A 79 2.20 22.78 -12.58
C LEU A 79 2.98 22.86 -11.26
N ARG A 80 4.32 23.00 -11.34
CA ARG A 80 5.18 23.18 -10.16
C ARG A 80 4.94 24.53 -9.50
N GLN A 81 4.87 25.61 -10.28
CA GLN A 81 4.60 26.96 -9.77
C GLN A 81 3.19 27.08 -9.17
N ILE A 82 2.19 26.46 -9.81
CA ILE A 82 0.84 26.38 -9.24
C ILE A 82 0.87 25.71 -7.86
N ALA A 83 1.58 24.59 -7.71
CA ALA A 83 1.72 23.93 -6.41
C ALA A 83 2.35 24.86 -5.35
N GLU A 84 3.38 25.62 -5.74
CA GLU A 84 4.07 26.57 -4.88
C GLU A 84 3.13 27.66 -4.35
N LEU A 85 2.35 28.26 -5.25
CA LEU A 85 1.40 29.34 -4.92
C LEU A 85 0.26 28.83 -4.04
N LEU A 86 -0.32 27.67 -4.35
CA LEU A 86 -1.41 27.09 -3.56
C LEU A 86 -0.95 26.73 -2.13
N VAL A 87 0.26 26.19 -1.98
CA VAL A 87 0.85 25.92 -0.66
C VAL A 87 1.14 27.21 0.09
N TRP A 88 1.67 28.21 -0.60
CA TRP A 88 1.93 29.51 0.01
C TRP A 88 0.64 30.15 0.51
N GLY A 89 -0.42 30.15 -0.29
CA GLY A 89 -1.74 30.68 0.09
C GLY A 89 -2.31 29.97 1.33
N GLU A 90 -2.29 28.64 1.35
CA GLU A 90 -2.79 27.86 2.48
C GLU A 90 -1.97 28.08 3.76
N ARG A 91 -0.63 28.23 3.66
CA ARG A 91 0.24 28.54 4.82
C ARG A 91 0.01 29.94 5.39
N HIS A 92 -0.27 30.91 4.53
CA HIS A 92 -0.52 32.30 4.94
C HIS A 92 -2.00 32.57 5.24
N LYS A 93 -2.87 31.54 5.15
CA LYS A 93 -4.32 31.65 5.33
C LYS A 93 -4.94 32.71 4.40
N ASN A 94 -4.35 32.90 3.21
CA ASN A 94 -4.97 33.70 2.18
C ASN A 94 -5.91 32.80 1.38
N GLU A 95 -7.22 32.97 1.60
CA GLU A 95 -8.26 32.14 0.97
C GLU A 95 -8.38 32.39 -0.53
N ALA A 96 -7.98 33.57 -1.02
CA ALA A 96 -8.13 33.96 -2.42
C ALA A 96 -7.46 32.98 -3.39
N PHE A 97 -6.28 32.45 -3.04
CA PHE A 97 -5.61 31.44 -3.88
C PHE A 97 -6.43 30.15 -4.03
N PHE A 98 -7.13 29.75 -2.97
CA PHE A 98 -8.00 28.58 -3.01
C PHE A 98 -9.36 28.90 -3.64
N ASP A 99 -9.84 30.12 -3.50
CA ASP A 99 -11.06 30.56 -4.17
C ASP A 99 -10.85 30.55 -5.69
N ILE A 100 -9.73 31.11 -6.18
CA ILE A 100 -9.29 30.97 -7.58
C ILE A 100 -9.19 29.49 -7.98
N PHE A 101 -8.60 28.65 -7.11
CA PHE A 101 -8.53 27.20 -7.34
C PHE A 101 -9.91 26.57 -7.64
N CYS A 102 -10.92 27.01 -6.89
CA CYS A 102 -12.29 26.51 -7.01
C CYS A 102 -13.03 27.13 -8.20
N GLU A 103 -12.94 28.45 -8.36
CA GLU A 103 -13.64 29.24 -9.38
C GLU A 103 -13.25 28.81 -10.80
N GLN A 104 -11.97 28.56 -11.03
CA GLN A 104 -11.48 28.05 -12.30
C GLN A 104 -11.60 26.53 -12.46
N ASN A 105 -12.10 25.82 -11.43
CA ASN A 105 -12.27 24.37 -11.44
C ASN A 105 -10.99 23.60 -11.82
N ILE A 106 -9.86 24.04 -11.27
CA ILE A 106 -8.52 23.55 -11.63
C ILE A 106 -8.37 22.06 -11.37
N LEU A 107 -9.02 21.54 -10.34
CA LEU A 107 -9.00 20.12 -10.05
C LEU A 107 -9.62 19.28 -11.19
N SER A 108 -10.68 19.78 -11.85
CA SER A 108 -11.23 19.14 -13.05
C SER A 108 -10.20 19.14 -14.17
N TYR A 109 -9.57 20.28 -14.42
CA TYR A 109 -8.57 20.39 -15.48
C TYR A 109 -7.37 19.45 -15.26
N PHE A 110 -6.95 19.28 -14.00
CA PHE A 110 -5.93 18.30 -13.63
C PHE A 110 -6.35 16.87 -13.94
N VAL A 111 -7.63 16.52 -13.72
CA VAL A 111 -8.18 15.22 -14.11
C VAL A 111 -8.12 15.04 -15.62
N ASP A 112 -8.50 16.06 -16.37
CA ASP A 112 -8.50 16.03 -17.83
C ASP A 112 -7.10 15.81 -18.38
N ILE A 113 -6.11 16.59 -17.91
CA ILE A 113 -4.69 16.43 -18.28
C ILE A 113 -4.20 14.99 -18.07
N VAL A 114 -4.41 14.44 -16.87
CA VAL A 114 -3.92 13.09 -16.53
C VAL A 114 -4.65 11.98 -17.29
N SER A 115 -5.89 12.24 -17.71
CA SER A 115 -6.71 11.32 -18.49
C SER A 115 -6.39 11.33 -19.98
N GLN A 116 -5.61 12.30 -20.47
CA GLN A 116 -5.20 12.35 -21.88
C GLN A 116 -4.38 11.10 -22.26
N PRO A 117 -4.70 10.40 -23.37
CA PRO A 117 -4.04 9.14 -23.73
C PRO A 117 -2.54 9.27 -24.02
N ARG A 118 -2.10 10.42 -24.51
CA ARG A 118 -0.72 10.67 -24.98
C ARG A 118 0.11 11.53 -24.04
N VAL A 119 -0.42 11.92 -22.89
CA VAL A 119 0.31 12.77 -21.96
C VAL A 119 1.53 12.03 -21.41
N ALA A 120 2.68 12.70 -21.45
CA ALA A 120 3.93 12.13 -20.99
C ALA A 120 3.89 11.77 -19.49
N ASN A 121 4.57 10.69 -19.11
CA ASN A 121 4.66 10.26 -17.70
C ASN A 121 5.22 11.36 -16.78
N ALA A 122 6.13 12.20 -17.27
CA ALA A 122 6.69 13.32 -16.50
C ALA A 122 5.60 14.31 -16.03
N VAL A 123 4.60 14.59 -16.87
CA VAL A 123 3.48 15.48 -16.52
C VAL A 123 2.56 14.79 -15.51
N LYS A 124 2.28 13.48 -15.69
CA LYS A 124 1.50 12.71 -14.70
C LYS A 124 2.20 12.68 -13.33
N VAL A 125 3.51 12.49 -13.31
CA VAL A 125 4.36 12.53 -12.11
C VAL A 125 4.25 13.91 -11.44
N GLN A 126 4.47 14.98 -12.20
CA GLN A 126 4.37 16.35 -11.68
C GLN A 126 2.97 16.65 -11.13
N LEU A 127 1.92 16.21 -11.83
CA LEU A 127 0.55 16.46 -11.39
C LEU A 127 0.20 15.70 -10.11
N LEU A 128 0.64 14.43 -9.99
CA LEU A 128 0.52 13.65 -8.75
C LEU A 128 1.31 14.28 -7.60
N GLN A 129 2.50 14.82 -7.89
CA GLN A 129 3.29 15.57 -6.91
C GLN A 129 2.54 16.83 -6.45
N THR A 130 2.05 17.66 -7.38
CA THR A 130 1.28 18.87 -7.09
C THR A 130 0.04 18.55 -6.25
N LEU A 131 -0.74 17.55 -6.64
CA LEU A 131 -1.90 17.09 -5.87
C LEU A 131 -1.53 16.56 -4.48
N SER A 132 -0.46 15.77 -4.39
CA SER A 132 0.03 15.24 -3.12
C SER A 132 0.42 16.35 -2.15
N ILE A 133 1.11 17.38 -2.65
CA ILE A 133 1.52 18.54 -1.87
C ILE A 133 0.28 19.36 -1.45
N LEU A 134 -0.65 19.63 -2.37
CA LEU A 134 -1.88 20.37 -2.09
C LEU A 134 -2.67 19.71 -0.95
N VAL A 135 -2.94 18.41 -1.08
CA VAL A 135 -3.70 17.63 -0.10
C VAL A 135 -3.00 17.59 1.27
N GLN A 136 -1.67 17.47 1.30
CA GLN A 136 -0.92 17.45 2.57
C GLN A 136 -0.91 18.80 3.32
N ASN A 137 -1.07 19.92 2.61
CA ASN A 137 -1.12 21.25 3.22
C ASN A 137 -2.55 21.74 3.48
N THR A 138 -3.58 21.06 2.96
CA THR A 138 -4.98 21.47 3.14
C THR A 138 -5.44 21.23 4.57
N HIS A 139 -5.91 22.28 5.24
CA HIS A 139 -6.41 22.20 6.63
C HIS A 139 -7.84 22.74 6.79
N ARG A 140 -8.28 23.63 5.90
CA ARG A 140 -9.62 24.23 5.99
C ARG A 140 -10.72 23.22 5.63
N LYS A 141 -11.79 23.20 6.42
CA LYS A 141 -12.92 22.27 6.20
C LYS A 141 -13.54 22.46 4.82
N THR A 142 -13.79 23.70 4.41
CA THR A 142 -14.36 24.04 3.09
C THR A 142 -13.53 23.44 1.95
N ALA A 143 -12.20 23.56 2.03
CA ALA A 143 -11.29 22.98 1.06
C ALA A 143 -11.35 21.44 1.03
N ILE A 144 -11.36 20.80 2.21
CA ILE A 144 -11.50 19.33 2.31
C ILE A 144 -12.82 18.86 1.67
N TYR A 145 -13.93 19.55 1.97
CA TYR A 145 -15.24 19.22 1.38
C TYR A 145 -15.24 19.41 -0.14
N TYR A 146 -14.65 20.50 -0.66
CA TYR A 146 -14.52 20.72 -2.11
C TYR A 146 -13.76 19.58 -2.79
N LEU A 147 -12.58 19.21 -2.26
CA LEU A 147 -11.75 18.14 -2.82
C LEU A 147 -12.51 16.81 -2.89
N PHE A 148 -13.33 16.51 -1.88
CA PHE A 148 -14.00 15.20 -1.77
C PHE A 148 -15.38 15.13 -2.44
N SER A 149 -16.08 16.25 -2.64
CA SER A 149 -17.48 16.23 -3.08
C SER A 149 -17.66 16.04 -4.59
N ASN A 150 -16.69 16.43 -5.41
CA ASN A 150 -16.84 16.49 -6.87
C ASN A 150 -16.38 15.22 -7.62
N ASN A 151 -16.14 14.12 -6.90
CA ASN A 151 -15.71 12.83 -7.45
C ASN A 151 -14.39 12.85 -8.27
N TYR A 152 -13.73 14.00 -8.45
CA TYR A 152 -12.44 14.15 -9.14
C TYR A 152 -11.37 13.24 -8.55
N ILE A 153 -11.30 13.14 -7.22
CA ILE A 153 -10.39 12.24 -6.51
C ILE A 153 -10.62 10.79 -6.93
N ASN A 154 -11.88 10.36 -7.00
CA ASN A 154 -12.19 8.99 -7.42
C ASN A 154 -11.84 8.76 -8.89
N THR A 155 -11.95 9.77 -9.75
CA THR A 155 -11.49 9.69 -11.15
C THR A 155 -9.98 9.57 -11.21
N LEU A 156 -9.23 10.43 -10.52
CA LEU A 156 -7.77 10.38 -10.43
C LEU A 156 -7.28 9.02 -9.95
N LEU A 157 -7.90 8.44 -8.92
CA LEU A 157 -7.54 7.12 -8.39
C LEU A 157 -7.91 5.95 -9.33
N ARG A 158 -8.79 6.17 -10.31
CA ARG A 158 -9.16 5.15 -11.32
C ARG A 158 -8.39 5.30 -12.63
N THR A 159 -7.68 6.41 -12.82
CA THR A 159 -6.85 6.63 -14.00
C THR A 159 -5.80 5.51 -14.14
N PRO A 160 -5.61 4.97 -15.36
CA PRO A 160 -4.53 4.04 -15.62
C PRO A 160 -3.16 4.75 -15.59
N TYR A 161 -2.38 4.46 -14.55
CA TYR A 161 -0.99 4.89 -14.44
C TYR A 161 -0.03 3.76 -14.77
N ASP A 162 1.16 4.13 -15.25
CA ASP A 162 2.27 3.21 -15.45
C ASP A 162 3.03 2.99 -14.12
N PHE A 163 2.63 1.93 -13.40
CA PHE A 163 3.27 1.55 -12.14
C PHE A 163 4.62 0.83 -12.31
N SER A 164 5.16 0.73 -13.52
CA SER A 164 6.57 0.33 -13.71
C SER A 164 7.54 1.47 -13.37
N ASN A 165 7.05 2.71 -13.40
CA ASN A 165 7.80 3.89 -12.98
C ASN A 165 7.72 4.09 -11.45
N GLU A 166 8.83 3.82 -10.76
CA GLU A 166 8.92 3.94 -9.30
C GLU A 166 8.67 5.35 -8.78
N GLU A 167 9.09 6.38 -9.51
CA GLU A 167 8.85 7.77 -9.13
C GLU A 167 7.35 8.09 -9.14
N LEU A 168 6.65 7.62 -10.17
CA LEU A 168 5.20 7.73 -10.26
C LEU A 168 4.53 7.02 -9.08
N VAL A 169 4.95 5.79 -8.77
CA VAL A 169 4.40 5.01 -7.64
C VAL A 169 4.60 5.77 -6.32
N ALA A 170 5.78 6.37 -6.10
CA ALA A 170 6.07 7.14 -4.90
C ALA A 170 5.10 8.32 -4.73
N TRP A 171 4.89 9.11 -5.80
CA TRP A 171 3.95 10.24 -5.76
C TRP A 171 2.49 9.80 -5.65
N TYR A 172 2.09 8.74 -6.37
CA TYR A 172 0.74 8.19 -6.31
C TYR A 172 0.37 7.71 -4.90
N VAL A 173 1.24 6.92 -4.27
CA VAL A 173 1.00 6.42 -2.92
C VAL A 173 1.11 7.54 -1.88
N SER A 174 1.97 8.55 -2.11
CA SER A 174 2.05 9.76 -1.28
C SER A 174 0.75 10.58 -1.34
N PHE A 175 0.17 10.73 -2.53
CA PHE A 175 -1.13 11.36 -2.72
C PHE A 175 -2.24 10.60 -1.98
N ILE A 176 -2.31 9.26 -2.14
CA ILE A 176 -3.29 8.44 -1.41
C ILE A 176 -3.11 8.55 0.12
N LYS A 177 -1.86 8.57 0.61
CA LYS A 177 -1.58 8.85 2.02
C LYS A 177 -2.15 10.20 2.43
N GLY A 178 -1.88 11.27 1.68
CA GLY A 178 -2.45 12.59 1.93
C GLY A 178 -3.97 12.54 2.08
N LEU A 179 -4.65 11.91 1.12
CA LEU A 179 -6.11 11.76 1.15
C LEU A 179 -6.58 11.03 2.40
N SER A 180 -5.93 9.91 2.74
CA SER A 180 -6.30 9.10 3.92
C SER A 180 -6.19 9.84 5.25
N LEU A 181 -5.35 10.87 5.33
CA LEU A 181 -5.19 11.71 6.53
C LEU A 181 -6.24 12.81 6.62
N LEU A 182 -6.85 13.20 5.50
CA LEU A 182 -7.98 14.13 5.45
C LEU A 182 -9.33 13.43 5.66
N VAL A 183 -9.43 12.13 5.36
CA VAL A 183 -10.65 11.35 5.62
C VAL A 183 -10.87 11.21 7.13
N ASN A 184 -12.05 11.61 7.58
CA ASN A 184 -12.48 11.53 8.98
C ASN A 184 -13.95 11.05 9.07
N HIS A 185 -14.50 10.99 10.29
CA HIS A 185 -15.87 10.56 10.53
C HIS A 185 -16.93 11.32 9.69
N ASP A 186 -16.71 12.61 9.44
CA ASP A 186 -17.66 13.46 8.72
C ASP A 186 -17.53 13.28 7.21
N THR A 187 -16.29 13.16 6.71
CA THR A 187 -16.00 13.13 5.27
C THR A 187 -15.99 11.74 4.66
N VAL A 188 -15.86 10.67 5.47
CA VAL A 188 -15.78 9.28 4.94
C VAL A 188 -17.03 8.88 4.16
N LYS A 189 -18.19 9.46 4.49
CA LYS A 189 -19.47 9.22 3.80
C LYS A 189 -19.50 9.74 2.36
N LEU A 190 -18.60 10.65 2.00
CA LEU A 190 -18.42 11.13 0.62
C LEU A 190 -17.72 10.09 -0.26
N PHE A 191 -16.91 9.21 0.34
CA PHE A 191 -16.22 8.13 -0.37
C PHE A 191 -16.98 6.81 -0.31
N LEU A 192 -17.58 6.50 0.84
CA LEU A 192 -18.11 5.19 1.14
C LEU A 192 -19.61 5.24 1.44
N ASN A 193 -20.39 4.56 0.61
CA ASN A 193 -21.83 4.42 0.76
C ASN A 193 -22.21 2.92 0.84
N LYS A 194 -23.22 2.59 1.65
CA LYS A 194 -23.77 1.22 1.78
C LYS A 194 -24.18 0.59 0.44
N ARG A 195 -24.63 1.41 -0.52
CA ARG A 195 -25.10 0.93 -1.83
C ARG A 195 -23.97 0.52 -2.79
N ALA A 196 -22.78 1.10 -2.62
CA ALA A 196 -21.61 0.83 -3.43
C ALA A 196 -20.39 0.88 -2.51
N PRO A 197 -20.00 -0.26 -1.91
CA PRO A 197 -18.93 -0.31 -0.92
C PRO A 197 -17.55 -0.27 -1.61
N SER A 198 -17.33 0.69 -2.51
CA SER A 198 -16.02 0.98 -3.07
C SER A 198 -15.37 2.06 -2.23
N PHE A 199 -14.18 1.78 -1.69
CA PHE A 199 -13.37 2.80 -1.04
C PHE A 199 -12.04 2.93 -1.80
N PRO A 200 -11.96 3.79 -2.84
CA PRO A 200 -10.77 3.86 -3.70
C PRO A 200 -9.50 4.18 -2.93
N VAL A 201 -9.55 5.08 -1.94
CA VAL A 201 -8.39 5.42 -1.08
C VAL A 201 -7.80 4.17 -0.41
N PHE A 202 -8.64 3.28 0.12
CA PHE A 202 -8.18 2.01 0.68
C PHE A 202 -7.73 1.02 -0.40
N SER A 203 -8.60 0.81 -1.39
CA SER A 203 -8.48 -0.27 -2.38
C SER A 203 -7.27 -0.08 -3.30
N GLU A 204 -6.95 1.16 -3.65
CA GLU A 204 -5.77 1.50 -4.44
C GLU A 204 -4.47 1.40 -3.60
N ALA A 205 -4.49 1.83 -2.34
CA ALA A 205 -3.31 1.74 -1.47
C ALA A 205 -2.85 0.30 -1.25
N VAL A 206 -3.79 -0.61 -0.96
CA VAL A 206 -3.45 -2.01 -0.61
C VAL A 206 -2.83 -2.81 -1.77
N LYS A 207 -2.92 -2.33 -3.01
CA LYS A 207 -2.20 -2.91 -4.16
C LYS A 207 -0.68 -2.85 -3.97
N PHE A 208 -0.19 -1.83 -3.24
CA PHE A 208 1.23 -1.60 -2.96
C PHE A 208 1.65 -2.12 -1.58
N PHE A 209 0.83 -2.94 -0.92
CA PHE A 209 1.13 -3.48 0.41
C PHE A 209 2.46 -4.26 0.44
N VAL A 210 2.74 -5.00 -0.63
CA VAL A 210 4.02 -5.65 -0.87
C VAL A 210 4.75 -4.89 -1.97
N HIS A 211 5.61 -3.95 -1.57
CA HIS A 211 6.42 -3.15 -2.48
C HIS A 211 7.89 -3.26 -2.13
N ARG A 212 8.79 -3.10 -3.12
CA ARG A 212 10.25 -3.17 -2.90
C ARG A 212 10.76 -1.99 -2.06
N ASP A 213 10.26 -0.80 -2.34
CA ASP A 213 10.57 0.42 -1.59
C ASP A 213 9.88 0.40 -0.22
N SER A 214 10.69 0.49 0.84
CA SER A 214 10.21 0.56 2.22
C SER A 214 9.38 1.81 2.50
N MET A 215 9.69 2.94 1.84
CA MET A 215 8.94 4.18 1.99
C MET A 215 7.52 4.00 1.47
N VAL A 216 7.33 3.38 0.31
CA VAL A 216 6.01 3.04 -0.24
C VAL A 216 5.23 2.16 0.74
N ARG A 217 5.86 1.10 1.28
CA ARG A 217 5.22 0.24 2.31
C ARG A 217 4.80 1.04 3.54
N THR A 218 5.62 1.97 4.02
CA THR A 218 5.30 2.85 5.15
C THR A 218 4.10 3.74 4.88
N HIS A 219 3.97 4.27 3.67
CA HIS A 219 2.81 5.06 3.27
C HIS A 219 1.53 4.20 3.24
N VAL A 220 1.57 2.99 2.67
CA VAL A 220 0.42 2.07 2.66
C VAL A 220 0.00 1.67 4.08
N ARG A 221 0.97 1.41 4.97
CA ARG A 221 0.72 1.16 6.39
C ARG A 221 0.05 2.35 7.06
N THR A 222 0.49 3.58 6.76
CA THR A 222 -0.13 4.81 7.27
C THR A 222 -1.58 4.94 6.79
N VAL A 223 -1.84 4.71 5.50
CA VAL A 223 -3.20 4.75 4.92
C VAL A 223 -4.12 3.76 5.63
N THR A 224 -3.69 2.50 5.73
CA THR A 224 -4.50 1.43 6.35
C THR A 224 -4.78 1.70 7.82
N LEU A 225 -3.78 2.15 8.59
CA LEU A 225 -3.98 2.55 9.99
C LEU A 225 -4.89 3.76 10.13
N SER A 226 -4.78 4.77 9.25
CA SER A 226 -5.66 5.95 9.28
C SER A 226 -7.12 5.53 9.11
N ILE A 227 -7.37 4.67 8.12
CA ILE A 227 -8.72 4.18 7.81
C ILE A 227 -9.26 3.29 8.93
N PHE A 228 -8.44 2.40 9.51
CA PHE A 228 -8.87 1.53 10.61
C PHE A 228 -9.24 2.31 11.88
N LYS A 229 -8.69 3.52 12.06
CA LYS A 229 -9.01 4.38 13.21
C LYS A 229 -10.39 5.06 13.10
N ILE A 230 -10.99 5.12 11.92
CA ILE A 230 -12.29 5.77 11.71
C ILE A 230 -13.39 4.93 12.36
N ARG A 231 -14.08 5.52 13.34
CA ARG A 231 -15.15 4.88 14.11
C ARG A 231 -16.52 5.07 13.46
N GLU A 232 -16.65 4.59 12.23
CA GLU A 232 -17.92 4.63 11.50
C GLU A 232 -18.37 3.22 11.12
N PRO A 233 -19.65 2.82 11.39
CA PRO A 233 -20.13 1.47 11.10
C PRO A 233 -19.97 1.05 9.65
N VAL A 234 -20.13 2.00 8.71
CA VAL A 234 -19.97 1.72 7.27
C VAL A 234 -18.52 1.34 6.91
N VAL A 235 -17.53 1.91 7.61
CA VAL A 235 -16.10 1.61 7.41
C VAL A 235 -15.78 0.24 7.99
N GLU A 236 -16.26 -0.05 9.20
CA GLU A 236 -16.06 -1.36 9.82
C GLU A 236 -16.68 -2.49 8.99
N GLU A 237 -17.93 -2.31 8.55
CA GLU A 237 -18.61 -3.27 7.67
C GLU A 237 -17.85 -3.46 6.34
N PHE A 238 -17.31 -2.39 5.77
CA PHE A 238 -16.46 -2.46 4.58
C PHE A 238 -15.19 -3.27 4.85
N LEU A 239 -14.48 -3.01 5.95
CA LEU A 239 -13.22 -3.69 6.27
C LEU A 239 -13.40 -5.17 6.62
N VAL A 240 -14.46 -5.51 7.35
CA VAL A 240 -14.83 -6.90 7.64
C VAL A 240 -15.16 -7.66 6.35
N ARG A 241 -15.89 -7.01 5.43
CA ARG A 241 -16.17 -7.58 4.09
C ARG A 241 -14.90 -7.78 3.28
N HIS A 242 -13.89 -6.93 3.45
CA HIS A 242 -12.57 -7.04 2.81
C HIS A 242 -11.54 -7.76 3.70
N SER A 243 -11.96 -8.76 4.47
CA SER A 243 -11.11 -9.48 5.43
C SER A 243 -9.90 -10.20 4.82
N ALA A 244 -9.85 -10.37 3.50
CA ALA A 244 -8.68 -10.90 2.78
C ALA A 244 -7.40 -10.09 3.07
N PHE A 245 -7.52 -8.79 3.33
CA PHE A 245 -6.37 -7.95 3.70
C PHE A 245 -5.66 -8.43 4.98
N PHE A 246 -6.40 -8.88 6.00
CA PHE A 246 -5.79 -9.46 7.21
C PHE A 246 -5.05 -10.78 6.91
N SER A 247 -5.49 -11.52 5.89
CA SER A 247 -4.78 -12.72 5.42
C SER A 247 -3.47 -12.32 4.75
N HIS A 248 -3.43 -11.21 4.00
CA HIS A 248 -2.20 -10.69 3.42
C HIS A 248 -1.18 -10.28 4.47
N ILE A 249 -1.62 -9.65 5.57
CA ILE A 249 -0.75 -9.31 6.70
C ILE A 249 -0.08 -10.58 7.25
N ALA A 250 -0.87 -11.62 7.53
CA ALA A 250 -0.38 -12.88 8.07
C ALA A 250 0.58 -13.62 7.10
N CYS A 251 0.19 -13.71 5.83
CA CYS A 251 1.02 -14.33 4.78
C CYS A 251 2.34 -13.57 4.57
N TYR A 252 2.31 -12.23 4.59
CA TYR A 252 3.51 -11.41 4.47
C TYR A 252 4.46 -11.65 5.65
N LEU A 253 3.95 -11.69 6.88
CA LEU A 253 4.78 -12.01 8.06
C LEU A 253 5.47 -13.37 7.91
N ARG A 254 4.71 -14.40 7.49
CA ARG A 254 5.26 -15.74 7.24
C ARG A 254 6.36 -15.71 6.18
N ALA A 255 6.10 -15.03 5.06
CA ALA A 255 7.05 -14.94 3.95
C ALA A 255 8.35 -14.26 4.39
N GLN A 256 8.26 -13.15 5.14
CA GLN A 256 9.43 -12.45 5.68
C GLN A 256 10.25 -13.37 6.60
N TRP A 257 9.61 -14.04 7.56
CA TRP A 257 10.31 -14.97 8.46
C TRP A 257 10.94 -16.15 7.73
N ALA A 258 10.26 -16.71 6.73
CA ALA A 258 10.79 -17.80 5.91
C ALA A 258 12.05 -17.35 5.14
N GLU A 259 12.03 -16.14 4.57
CA GLU A 259 13.17 -15.56 3.85
C GLU A 259 14.36 -15.34 4.79
N ARG A 260 14.16 -14.76 5.98
CA ARG A 260 15.26 -14.58 6.96
C ARG A 260 15.82 -15.91 7.46
N CYS A 261 14.97 -16.92 7.62
CA CYS A 261 15.41 -18.28 7.92
C CYS A 261 16.27 -18.89 6.79
N ARG A 262 15.97 -18.62 5.51
CA ARG A 262 16.84 -19.02 4.39
C ARG A 262 18.17 -18.27 4.42
N GLY A 263 18.13 -16.96 4.63
CA GLY A 263 19.33 -16.12 4.76
C GLY A 263 20.26 -16.57 5.89
N LEU A 264 19.71 -16.88 7.07
CA LEU A 264 20.49 -17.40 8.21
C LEU A 264 21.20 -18.72 7.88
N ARG A 265 20.50 -19.64 7.20
CA ARG A 265 21.10 -20.90 6.74
C ARG A 265 22.19 -20.66 5.68
N ALA A 266 22.01 -19.68 4.81
CA ALA A 266 23.01 -19.31 3.81
C ALA A 266 24.27 -18.73 4.47
N CYS A 267 24.14 -17.77 5.39
CA CYS A 267 25.32 -17.21 6.07
C CYS A 267 26.04 -18.27 6.92
N ARG A 268 25.31 -19.21 7.57
CA ARG A 268 25.93 -20.33 8.31
C ARG A 268 26.76 -21.25 7.42
N ARG A 269 26.42 -21.40 6.14
CA ARG A 269 27.22 -22.19 5.18
C ARG A 269 28.47 -21.46 4.71
N LEU A 270 28.45 -20.13 4.71
CA LEU A 270 29.56 -19.26 4.32
C LEU A 270 30.59 -19.09 5.45
N SER A 271 30.18 -19.20 6.71
CA SER A 271 31.11 -19.27 7.83
C SER A 271 31.97 -20.53 7.72
N PRO A 272 33.32 -20.41 7.67
CA PRO A 272 34.18 -21.58 7.73
C PRO A 272 33.85 -22.37 8.99
N ARG A 273 33.50 -23.65 8.84
CA ARG A 273 33.55 -24.58 9.97
C ARG A 273 34.96 -24.51 10.51
N TYR A 274 35.14 -23.93 11.69
CA TYR A 274 36.29 -24.24 12.52
C TYR A 274 36.16 -25.74 12.81
N HIS A 275 36.81 -26.57 12.00
CA HIS A 275 36.90 -28.00 12.27
C HIS A 275 37.64 -28.11 13.60
N ALA A 276 36.90 -28.47 14.64
CA ALA A 276 37.48 -29.00 15.86
C ALA A 276 38.16 -30.32 15.50
N SER A 277 39.43 -30.24 15.13
CA SER A 277 40.31 -31.41 15.06
C SER A 277 40.67 -31.77 16.49
N THR A 278 39.85 -32.59 17.13
CA THR A 278 40.32 -33.42 18.24
C THR A 278 41.12 -34.56 17.63
N THR A 279 42.41 -34.33 17.42
CA THR A 279 43.39 -35.40 17.17
C THR A 279 44.50 -35.27 18.20
N THR A 280 44.39 -36.09 19.22
CA THR A 280 45.43 -36.42 20.18
C THR A 280 46.62 -37.04 19.44
N SER A 281 47.77 -36.37 19.39
CA SER A 281 49.11 -37.01 19.38
C SER A 281 50.23 -35.96 19.31
N THR A 282 50.92 -35.83 20.44
CA THR A 282 52.36 -35.65 20.66
C THR A 282 53.30 -35.26 19.51
N SER A 283 54.15 -34.27 19.84
CA SER A 283 55.59 -34.10 19.52
C SER A 283 56.07 -33.09 18.45
N SER A 284 56.86 -32.14 18.97
CA SER A 284 58.05 -31.43 18.45
C SER A 284 58.00 -30.45 17.27
N ARG A 285 58.36 -29.19 17.64
CA ARG A 285 59.23 -28.19 16.96
C ARG A 285 58.92 -27.82 15.50
N SER A 286 58.59 -26.55 15.28
CA SER A 286 59.48 -25.53 14.68
C SER A 286 58.69 -24.29 14.29
N ALA A 287 59.27 -23.11 14.57
CA ALA A 287 58.72 -21.81 14.26
C ALA A 287 58.64 -21.58 12.74
N ALA A 288 57.46 -21.18 12.25
CA ALA A 288 57.30 -20.48 10.98
C ALA A 288 56.14 -19.49 11.10
N SER A 289 56.49 -18.22 10.97
CA SER A 289 55.66 -17.04 10.70
C SER A 289 54.17 -17.27 10.42
N ALA A 290 53.32 -16.82 11.35
CA ALA A 290 51.88 -16.68 11.12
C ALA A 290 51.42 -15.26 11.45
N SER A 291 51.25 -14.46 10.41
CA SER A 291 50.24 -13.39 10.31
C SER A 291 50.06 -13.05 8.84
N PRO A 292 48.91 -12.51 8.40
CA PRO A 292 47.58 -12.51 9.01
C PRO A 292 46.48 -12.85 7.98
N CYS A 293 45.54 -13.76 8.25
CA CYS A 293 44.39 -13.96 7.35
C CYS A 293 43.08 -14.20 8.11
N GLY A 294 42.78 -13.29 9.04
CA GLY A 294 41.40 -12.94 9.34
C GLY A 294 40.85 -12.04 8.22
N ARG A 295 40.72 -12.57 7.00
CA ARG A 295 39.89 -11.90 6.00
C ARG A 295 38.47 -12.37 6.26
N ASP A 296 37.72 -11.55 6.99
CA ASP A 296 36.27 -11.53 6.82
C ASP A 296 36.02 -11.46 5.32
N THR A 297 35.61 -12.58 4.72
CA THR A 297 35.35 -12.61 3.28
C THR A 297 34.26 -11.56 3.02
N PRO A 298 34.43 -10.65 2.04
CA PRO A 298 33.47 -9.58 1.79
C PRO A 298 32.02 -10.09 1.65
N GLY A 299 31.84 -11.33 1.19
CA GLY A 299 30.55 -12.01 1.15
C GLY A 299 29.90 -12.31 2.51
N THR A 300 30.67 -12.63 3.56
CA THR A 300 30.13 -12.92 4.90
C THR A 300 29.63 -11.64 5.58
N ALA A 301 30.40 -10.55 5.51
CA ALA A 301 30.00 -9.26 6.06
C ALA A 301 28.74 -8.71 5.36
N ALA A 302 28.68 -8.80 4.03
CA ALA A 302 27.50 -8.40 3.25
C ALA A 302 26.27 -9.27 3.59
N CYS A 303 26.43 -10.59 3.74
CA CYS A 303 25.36 -11.51 4.14
C CYS A 303 24.77 -11.14 5.51
N VAL A 304 25.65 -10.85 6.48
CA VAL A 304 25.24 -10.45 7.84
C VAL A 304 24.56 -9.08 7.83
N ALA A 305 25.06 -8.11 7.04
CA ALA A 305 24.43 -6.80 6.91
C ALA A 305 23.02 -6.89 6.31
N ALA A 306 22.84 -7.68 5.24
CA ALA A 306 21.54 -7.92 4.62
C ALA A 306 20.55 -8.61 5.58
N LEU A 307 21.03 -9.54 6.41
CA LEU A 307 20.22 -10.14 7.46
C LEU A 307 19.77 -9.12 8.51
N LYS A 308 20.69 -8.29 9.01
CA LYS A 308 20.36 -7.25 10.01
C LYS A 308 19.29 -6.28 9.48
N SER A 309 19.47 -5.78 8.26
CA SER A 309 18.46 -4.93 7.60
C SER A 309 17.12 -5.65 7.48
N GLY A 310 17.13 -6.92 7.07
CA GLY A 310 15.92 -7.73 6.96
C GLY A 310 15.18 -8.00 8.29
N PHE A 311 15.91 -8.12 9.40
CA PHE A 311 15.30 -8.23 10.72
C PHE A 311 14.69 -6.90 11.17
N SER A 312 15.32 -5.77 10.87
CA SER A 312 14.75 -4.43 11.10
C SER A 312 13.41 -4.27 10.38
N GLU A 313 13.30 -4.71 9.13
CA GLU A 313 12.03 -4.67 8.38
C GLU A 313 10.95 -5.57 9.00
N CYS A 314 11.33 -6.71 9.59
CA CYS A 314 10.40 -7.58 10.31
C CYS A 314 9.90 -6.92 11.60
N GLU A 315 10.80 -6.27 12.34
CA GLU A 315 10.48 -5.55 13.57
C GLU A 315 9.51 -4.40 13.28
N GLU A 316 9.78 -3.58 12.26
CA GLU A 316 8.85 -2.54 11.80
C GLU A 316 7.47 -3.10 11.45
N PHE A 317 7.42 -4.28 10.82
CA PHE A 317 6.15 -4.90 10.46
C PHE A 317 5.41 -5.47 11.67
N LEU A 318 6.12 -5.95 12.68
CA LEU A 318 5.52 -6.36 13.94
C LEU A 318 4.96 -5.16 14.71
N PHE A 319 5.65 -4.01 14.71
CA PHE A 319 5.09 -2.77 15.25
C PHE A 319 3.83 -2.34 14.51
N TYR A 320 3.77 -2.48 13.18
CA TYR A 320 2.55 -2.23 12.42
C TYR A 320 1.39 -3.17 12.83
N ILE A 321 1.65 -4.46 13.04
CA ILE A 321 0.65 -5.41 13.54
C ILE A 321 0.18 -5.02 14.95
N GLN A 322 1.11 -4.64 15.83
CA GLN A 322 0.80 -4.15 17.17
C GLN A 322 -0.06 -2.89 17.11
N ASP A 323 0.23 -1.96 16.20
CA ASP A 323 -0.56 -0.75 16.02
C ASP A 323 -2.01 -1.09 15.62
N ILE A 324 -2.22 -2.08 14.74
CA ILE A 324 -3.58 -2.55 14.39
C ILE A 324 -4.30 -3.08 15.63
N PHE A 325 -3.66 -3.92 16.44
CA PHE A 325 -4.25 -4.40 17.69
C PHE A 325 -4.57 -3.26 18.66
N GLY A 326 -3.66 -2.28 18.74
CA GLY A 326 -3.77 -1.08 19.57
C GLY A 326 -4.92 -0.16 19.18
N ILE A 327 -5.50 -0.30 17.98
CA ILE A 327 -6.74 0.41 17.61
C ILE A 327 -7.88 -0.06 18.53
N GLY A 328 -7.91 -1.33 18.94
CA GLY A 328 -8.95 -1.81 19.86
C GLY A 328 -10.34 -1.91 19.23
N VAL A 329 -10.42 -2.28 17.95
CA VAL A 329 -11.68 -2.75 17.32
C VAL A 329 -11.68 -4.27 17.40
N GLU A 330 -12.66 -4.84 18.10
CA GLU A 330 -12.74 -6.29 18.35
C GLU A 330 -12.85 -7.10 17.05
N ALA A 331 -13.63 -6.62 16.08
CA ALA A 331 -13.78 -7.28 14.79
C ALA A 331 -12.45 -7.43 14.04
N TYR A 332 -11.63 -6.37 14.01
CA TYR A 332 -10.31 -6.39 13.35
C TYR A 332 -9.34 -7.31 14.09
N ASN A 333 -9.34 -7.23 15.43
CA ASN A 333 -8.47 -8.04 16.27
C ASN A 333 -8.78 -9.53 16.10
N THR A 334 -10.07 -9.89 16.11
CA THR A 334 -10.52 -11.28 15.93
C THR A 334 -10.10 -11.81 14.56
N LEU A 335 -10.35 -11.04 13.49
CA LEU A 335 -9.93 -11.41 12.14
C LEU A 335 -8.41 -11.58 12.05
N LEU A 336 -7.64 -10.63 12.59
CA LEU A 336 -6.19 -10.66 12.51
C LEU A 336 -5.60 -11.84 13.30
N VAL A 337 -6.09 -12.11 14.51
CA VAL A 337 -5.67 -13.28 15.31
C VAL A 337 -5.95 -14.58 14.56
N GLU A 338 -7.17 -14.75 14.03
CA GLU A 338 -7.54 -15.93 13.25
C GLU A 338 -6.59 -16.10 12.06
N ARG A 339 -6.31 -15.02 11.31
CA ARG A 339 -5.43 -15.08 10.13
C ARG A 339 -3.98 -15.36 10.50
N LEU A 340 -3.45 -14.74 11.56
CA LEU A 340 -2.09 -15.01 12.04
C LEU A 340 -1.94 -16.47 12.50
N LEU A 341 -2.93 -17.01 13.21
CA LEU A 341 -2.93 -18.41 13.62
C LEU A 341 -2.90 -19.36 12.43
N LEU A 342 -3.83 -19.18 11.48
CA LEU A 342 -4.01 -20.08 10.35
C LEU A 342 -2.87 -19.96 9.32
N TYR A 343 -2.46 -18.74 8.98
CA TYR A 343 -1.55 -18.51 7.86
C TYR A 343 -0.10 -18.30 8.28
N THR A 344 0.18 -17.92 9.54
CA THR A 344 1.54 -17.69 10.03
C THR A 344 1.98 -18.77 11.02
N TYR A 345 1.34 -18.87 12.18
CA TYR A 345 1.84 -19.69 13.29
C TYR A 345 1.69 -21.18 13.05
N LEU A 346 0.51 -21.66 12.64
CA LEU A 346 0.28 -23.09 12.42
C LEU A 346 1.24 -23.69 11.38
N PRO A 347 1.44 -23.08 10.18
CA PRO A 347 2.42 -23.58 9.21
C PRO A 347 3.86 -23.62 9.75
N LEU A 348 4.25 -22.66 10.59
CA LEU A 348 5.59 -22.64 11.20
C LEU A 348 5.74 -23.73 12.25
N LEU A 349 4.75 -23.89 13.14
CA LEU A 349 4.77 -24.91 14.20
C LEU A 349 4.76 -26.32 13.61
N VAL A 350 3.85 -26.59 12.66
CA VAL A 350 3.81 -27.88 11.95
C VAL A 350 5.10 -28.11 11.18
N GLY A 351 5.62 -27.09 10.48
CA GLY A 351 6.90 -27.17 9.78
C GLY A 351 8.09 -27.50 10.70
N CYS A 352 8.10 -26.99 11.93
CA CYS A 352 9.11 -27.32 12.93
C CYS A 352 8.95 -28.75 13.46
N LEU A 353 7.72 -29.16 13.81
CA LEU A 353 7.43 -30.50 14.33
C LEU A 353 7.73 -31.60 13.31
N CYS A 354 7.36 -31.40 12.04
CA CYS A 354 7.61 -32.36 10.97
C CYS A 354 9.09 -32.49 10.56
N ARG A 355 9.97 -31.55 10.97
CA ARG A 355 11.42 -31.63 10.71
C ARG A 355 12.18 -32.42 11.78
N GLY A 356 11.60 -32.60 12.97
CA GLY A 356 12.18 -33.35 14.08
C GLY A 356 11.79 -34.83 14.13
N ALA A 357 10.83 -35.27 13.31
CA ALA A 357 10.46 -36.67 13.24
C ALA A 357 11.54 -37.47 12.48
N PRO A 358 12.08 -38.57 13.03
CA PRO A 358 12.88 -39.49 12.24
C PRO A 358 12.07 -39.95 11.03
N ARG A 359 12.75 -40.18 9.90
CA ARG A 359 12.14 -40.79 8.71
C ARG A 359 11.79 -42.25 9.01
N GLU A 360 10.82 -42.49 9.87
CA GLU A 360 10.16 -43.79 9.94
C GLU A 360 9.19 -43.85 8.77
N THR A 361 9.56 -44.67 7.80
CA THR A 361 8.69 -45.26 6.81
C THR A 361 7.47 -45.86 7.49
N THR A 362 6.37 -45.12 7.59
CA THR A 362 4.98 -45.56 7.38
C THR A 362 4.07 -44.33 7.53
N VAL A 363 3.83 -43.59 6.45
CA VAL A 363 2.73 -42.61 6.44
C VAL A 363 1.42 -43.39 6.28
N ARG A 364 0.76 -43.72 7.39
CA ARG A 364 -0.70 -43.89 7.35
C ARG A 364 -1.27 -42.50 7.03
N ARG A 365 -1.84 -42.37 5.83
CA ARG A 365 -2.53 -41.17 5.35
C ARG A 365 -3.49 -40.66 6.44
N PHE A 366 -3.17 -39.53 7.06
CA PHE A 366 -4.20 -38.71 7.71
C PHE A 366 -5.06 -38.13 6.58
N ALA A 367 -6.19 -38.78 6.32
CA ALA A 367 -7.24 -38.22 5.50
C ALA A 367 -7.83 -37.01 6.22
N CYS A 368 -7.36 -35.81 5.89
CA CYS A 368 -8.13 -34.60 6.16
C CYS A 368 -9.38 -34.69 5.29
N LYS A 369 -10.53 -34.95 5.91
CA LYS A 369 -11.83 -34.85 5.24
C LYS A 369 -11.98 -33.42 4.74
N THR A 370 -11.73 -33.22 3.46
CA THR A 370 -12.29 -32.10 2.72
C THR A 370 -13.79 -32.14 2.94
N ILE A 371 -14.35 -31.10 3.56
CA ILE A 371 -15.79 -30.84 3.52
C ILE A 371 -16.12 -30.54 2.06
N ARG A 372 -16.41 -31.60 1.29
CA ARG A 372 -17.18 -31.50 0.06
C ARG A 372 -18.61 -31.27 0.48
N GLN A 373 -19.14 -30.08 0.20
CA GLN A 373 -20.57 -29.87 0.11
C GLN A 373 -21.11 -30.86 -0.93
N SER A 374 -21.83 -31.88 -0.46
CA SER A 374 -22.56 -32.82 -1.27
C SER A 374 -23.79 -32.13 -1.85
N ALA A 375 -23.73 -31.78 -3.14
CA ALA A 375 -24.94 -31.67 -3.94
C ALA A 375 -25.46 -33.09 -4.20
N ALA A 376 -26.38 -33.53 -3.35
CA ALA A 376 -27.15 -34.74 -3.59
C ALA A 376 -28.30 -34.39 -4.55
N CYS A 377 -28.16 -34.73 -5.83
CA CYS A 377 -29.30 -34.91 -6.72
C CYS A 377 -29.31 -36.39 -7.10
N ARG A 378 -30.20 -37.15 -6.45
CA ARG A 378 -30.47 -38.54 -6.79
C ARG A 378 -31.13 -38.58 -8.16
N GLN A 379 -30.56 -39.38 -9.05
CA GLN A 379 -31.30 -39.97 -10.14
C GLN A 379 -32.27 -40.99 -9.53
N ASP A 380 -33.57 -40.75 -9.68
CA ASP A 380 -34.54 -41.83 -9.78
C ASP A 380 -35.19 -41.72 -11.15
N SER A 381 -35.02 -42.78 -11.93
CA SER A 381 -35.62 -42.96 -13.24
C SER A 381 -36.91 -43.73 -13.03
N SER A 382 -38.07 -43.19 -13.41
CA SER A 382 -39.15 -43.97 -14.02
C SER A 382 -40.37 -43.10 -14.40
N LEU A 383 -40.83 -43.37 -15.62
CA LEU A 383 -42.21 -43.29 -16.12
C LEU A 383 -42.74 -41.98 -16.76
N GLN A 384 -43.01 -42.16 -18.06
CA GLN A 384 -44.13 -41.65 -18.88
C GLN A 384 -44.00 -40.26 -19.51
N THR A 385 -43.71 -40.17 -20.82
CA THR A 385 -44.60 -40.33 -22.00
C THR A 385 -45.44 -39.08 -22.28
N GLN A 386 -45.02 -38.28 -23.27
CA GLN A 386 -45.81 -37.55 -24.31
C GLN A 386 -44.97 -36.36 -24.78
N ARG A 387 -44.28 -36.40 -25.93
CA ARG A 387 -44.76 -36.37 -27.33
C ARG A 387 -45.51 -35.07 -27.67
N SER A 388 -44.81 -34.15 -28.34
CA SER A 388 -45.20 -33.37 -29.54
C SER A 388 -43.98 -32.51 -29.93
N ARG A 389 -43.28 -32.76 -31.06
CA ARG A 389 -43.61 -32.36 -32.46
C ARG A 389 -43.87 -30.86 -32.52
N ASP A 390 -42.99 -30.06 -33.15
CA ASP A 390 -42.86 -29.83 -34.60
C ASP A 390 -41.62 -28.95 -34.87
N VAL A 391 -41.05 -28.73 -36.06
CA VAL A 391 -40.80 -29.44 -37.33
C VAL A 391 -40.11 -28.37 -38.23
N ILE A 392 -38.91 -28.67 -38.77
CA ILE A 392 -38.36 -28.38 -40.14
C ILE A 392 -38.18 -26.86 -40.52
N VAL A 393 -37.09 -26.36 -41.14
CA VAL A 393 -36.61 -26.52 -42.53
C VAL A 393 -35.19 -25.93 -42.75
N ASP A 394 -34.30 -26.76 -43.32
CA ASP A 394 -33.23 -26.62 -44.35
C ASP A 394 -32.36 -25.34 -44.60
N SER A 395 -31.02 -25.52 -44.45
CA SER A 395 -29.90 -25.56 -45.47
C SER A 395 -29.73 -24.47 -46.58
N PRO A 396 -28.57 -24.32 -47.29
CA PRO A 396 -27.15 -24.70 -47.05
C PRO A 396 -26.06 -23.65 -47.51
N CYS A 397 -24.76 -24.02 -47.37
CA CYS A 397 -23.54 -23.55 -48.11
C CYS A 397 -23.00 -22.12 -47.81
N THR A 398 -21.70 -21.75 -47.79
CA THR A 398 -20.42 -22.34 -48.21
C THR A 398 -19.25 -21.46 -47.68
N SER A 399 -18.15 -22.10 -47.27
CA SER A 399 -16.72 -21.77 -47.42
C SER A 399 -16.06 -20.43 -46.95
N THR A 400 -14.78 -20.60 -46.60
CA THR A 400 -13.61 -19.68 -46.59
C THR A 400 -13.34 -18.79 -45.36
N THR A 401 -12.38 -19.28 -44.54
CA THR A 401 -11.13 -18.60 -44.11
C THR A 401 -11.11 -17.07 -44.08
N GLU A 402 -11.00 -16.49 -42.88
CA GLU A 402 -9.81 -15.79 -42.38
C GLU A 402 -10.07 -15.13 -41.02
N VAL A 403 -8.98 -14.95 -40.28
CA VAL A 403 -8.91 -14.69 -38.84
C VAL A 403 -8.75 -13.19 -38.57
N VAL A 404 -9.77 -12.48 -38.06
CA VAL A 404 -9.63 -11.24 -37.26
C VAL A 404 -10.88 -10.98 -36.40
N GLY A 405 -10.71 -10.80 -35.08
CA GLY A 405 -11.36 -9.72 -34.32
C GLY A 405 -12.74 -9.92 -33.62
N SER A 406 -12.68 -9.95 -32.28
CA SER A 406 -13.54 -9.23 -31.32
C SER A 406 -15.06 -9.53 -31.13
N GLN A 407 -15.39 -9.73 -29.84
CA GLN A 407 -16.49 -9.14 -29.06
C GLN A 407 -17.88 -9.82 -28.87
N PHE A 408 -18.26 -9.84 -27.57
CA PHE A 408 -19.59 -9.76 -26.93
C PHE A 408 -20.52 -11.01 -26.99
N VAL A 409 -21.37 -11.36 -26.00
CA VAL A 409 -21.61 -11.01 -24.59
C VAL A 409 -22.61 -12.06 -24.05
N ARG A 410 -22.47 -12.55 -22.81
CA ARG A 410 -23.62 -12.68 -21.90
C ARG A 410 -23.19 -12.65 -20.44
N ARG A 411 -23.62 -11.57 -19.78
CA ARG A 411 -23.46 -11.20 -18.38
C ARG A 411 -24.05 -12.25 -17.42
N ARG A 412 -23.36 -12.52 -16.32
CA ARG A 412 -23.86 -12.25 -14.95
C ARG A 412 -22.67 -11.82 -14.09
N GLY A 413 -22.85 -10.70 -13.40
CA GLY A 413 -21.78 -9.88 -12.85
C GLY A 413 -21.09 -10.45 -11.62
N SER A 414 -19.77 -10.36 -11.61
CA SER A 414 -18.93 -10.36 -10.41
C SER A 414 -17.59 -9.72 -10.80
N HIS A 415 -17.27 -8.61 -10.14
CA HIS A 415 -16.07 -7.80 -10.36
C HIS A 415 -14.77 -8.62 -10.25
N PRO A 416 -13.87 -8.63 -11.26
CA PRO A 416 -12.57 -9.27 -11.16
C PRO A 416 -11.44 -8.24 -11.28
N HIS A 417 -11.06 -7.58 -10.19
CA HIS A 417 -9.82 -6.78 -10.18
C HIS A 417 -8.92 -6.97 -8.96
N LEU A 418 -9.34 -7.75 -7.97
CA LEU A 418 -8.44 -8.19 -6.90
C LEU A 418 -7.82 -9.55 -7.24
N SER A 419 -8.60 -10.54 -7.68
CA SER A 419 -8.18 -11.95 -7.79
C SER A 419 -6.92 -12.24 -8.63
N THR A 420 -6.54 -11.39 -9.59
CA THR A 420 -5.45 -11.72 -10.52
C THR A 420 -4.06 -11.60 -9.89
N TYR A 421 -3.91 -10.86 -8.79
CA TYR A 421 -2.68 -10.83 -7.99
C TYR A 421 -2.60 -11.95 -6.93
N PHE A 422 -3.62 -12.80 -6.80
CA PHE A 422 -3.79 -13.74 -5.69
C PHE A 422 -3.20 -15.15 -5.93
N SER A 423 -2.62 -15.43 -7.10
CA SER A 423 -2.07 -16.76 -7.41
C SER A 423 -0.65 -17.03 -6.94
N ILE A 424 0.04 -16.07 -6.29
CA ILE A 424 1.48 -16.23 -5.96
C ILE A 424 1.73 -16.70 -4.51
N CYS A 425 0.70 -16.80 -3.64
CA CYS A 425 0.89 -17.05 -2.20
C CYS A 425 0.22 -18.30 -1.62
N ILE A 426 -0.17 -19.27 -2.44
CA ILE A 426 -0.58 -20.61 -1.96
C ILE A 426 0.55 -21.60 -2.17
#